data_AF-A0A6G6YP84-F1
#
_entry.id   AF-A0A6G6YP84-F1
#
_cell.length_a   1.000
_cell.length_b   1.000
_cell.length_c   1.000
_cell.angle_alpha   90.00
_cell.angle_beta   90.00
_cell.angle_gamma   90.00
#
_symmetry.space_group_name_H-M   'P 1'
#
loop_
_entity.id
_entity.type
_entity.pdbx_description
1 polymer ?
#
loop_
_entity_poly.entity_id
_entity_poly.type
_entity_poly.pdbx_seq_one_letter_code
_entity_poly.pdbx_strand_id
1 'polypeptide(L)'
;MSFAVGEIVGHRYWVVSWGGNLFGPHSWRHWHPEEPMSGGNLSRGGHAGVFALKTKDLVNSFLASASARRELARMWRSPPLLPSADQRSAVALAIGTISMWGTIWEHESGFRAQFGRVRTIDEWLAGDEFEQRQTEGVLLQRLRETYGCASSQVVNS
;
A
#
# COMPACT_ATOMS: atom_id res chain seq x y z
N MET A 1 -11.98 5.46 -20.34
CA MET A 1 -11.84 6.92 -20.31
C MET A 1 -10.61 7.26 -19.47
N SER A 2 -9.84 8.28 -19.83
CA SER A 2 -8.74 8.84 -19.03
C SER A 2 -9.02 10.33 -18.84
N PHE A 3 -9.22 10.80 -17.61
CA PHE A 3 -9.43 12.22 -17.33
C PHE A 3 -8.84 12.62 -15.98
N ALA A 4 -8.79 13.94 -15.79
CA ALA A 4 -8.36 14.74 -14.65
C ALA A 4 -6.88 15.12 -14.60
N VAL A 5 -6.65 16.43 -14.82
CA VAL A 5 -5.51 17.19 -14.29
C VAL A 5 -5.85 17.50 -12.83
N GLY A 6 -5.29 16.74 -11.90
CA GLY A 6 -5.55 16.90 -10.46
C GLY A 6 -5.10 15.70 -9.64
N GLU A 7 -4.89 15.92 -8.34
CA GLU A 7 -4.59 14.86 -7.37
C GLU A 7 -5.88 14.11 -7.00
N ILE A 8 -5.87 12.79 -7.09
CA ILE A 8 -6.96 11.91 -6.62
C ILE A 8 -6.49 11.15 -5.40
N VAL A 9 -7.37 11.02 -4.41
CA VAL A 9 -7.10 10.21 -3.22
C VAL A 9 -7.76 8.84 -3.37
N GLY A 10 -7.00 7.77 -3.12
CA GLY A 10 -7.51 6.41 -3.07
C GLY A 10 -7.10 5.69 -1.79
N HIS A 11 -7.72 4.54 -1.54
CA HIS A 11 -7.40 3.65 -0.42
C HIS A 11 -6.46 2.54 -0.86
N ARG A 12 -5.50 2.18 -0.01
CA ARG A 12 -4.53 1.14 -0.32
C ARG A 12 -4.10 0.41 0.94
N TYR A 13 -3.65 -0.82 0.74
CA TYR A 13 -2.86 -1.53 1.72
C TYR A 13 -1.47 -1.85 1.15
N TRP A 14 -0.49 -1.90 2.03
CA TRP A 14 0.91 -2.15 1.72
C TRP A 14 1.43 -3.27 2.59
N VAL A 15 2.45 -3.95 2.09
CA VAL A 15 3.23 -4.87 2.91
C VAL A 15 4.36 -4.09 3.56
N VAL A 16 4.55 -4.28 4.86
CA VAL A 16 5.59 -3.59 5.64
C VAL A 16 6.73 -4.56 5.92
N SER A 17 7.96 -4.17 5.59
CA SER A 17 9.16 -4.93 6.00
C SER A 17 9.64 -4.52 7.39
N TRP A 18 10.57 -5.29 7.96
CA TRP A 18 11.24 -4.94 9.23
C TRP A 18 11.90 -3.57 9.23
N GLY A 19 12.44 -3.16 8.08
CA GLY A 19 13.04 -1.83 7.90
C GLY A 19 12.02 -0.69 7.85
N GLY A 20 10.72 -0.96 7.94
CA GLY A 20 9.67 0.04 7.83
C GLY A 20 9.41 0.48 6.39
N ASN A 21 9.83 -0.29 5.39
CA ASN A 21 9.56 0.01 3.98
C ASN A 21 8.20 -0.54 3.58
N LEU A 22 7.45 0.25 2.81
CA LEU A 22 6.17 -0.12 2.23
C LEU A 22 6.35 -0.70 0.84
N PHE A 23 5.72 -1.84 0.59
CA PHE A 23 5.71 -2.51 -0.69
C PHE A 23 4.30 -2.63 -1.24
N GLY A 24 4.20 -2.76 -2.57
CA GLY A 24 2.93 -3.15 -3.18
C GLY A 24 2.57 -4.59 -2.81
N PRO A 25 1.27 -4.93 -2.62
CA PRO A 25 0.85 -6.28 -2.23
C PRO A 25 1.43 -7.40 -3.10
N HIS A 26 1.54 -7.14 -4.41
CA HIS A 26 2.06 -8.07 -5.40
C HIS A 26 3.29 -7.50 -6.14
N SER A 27 4.05 -6.62 -5.48
CA SER A 27 5.23 -6.00 -6.08
C SER A 27 6.37 -5.90 -5.09
N TRP A 28 7.55 -6.36 -5.50
CA TRP A 28 8.80 -6.25 -4.76
C TRP A 28 9.42 -4.85 -4.80
N ARG A 29 8.76 -3.89 -5.45
CA ARG A 29 9.21 -2.50 -5.47
C ARG A 29 8.74 -1.80 -4.20
N HIS A 30 9.69 -1.37 -3.38
CA HIS A 30 9.40 -0.57 -2.21
C HIS A 30 9.11 0.88 -2.57
N TRP A 31 8.38 1.57 -1.71
CA TRP A 31 8.11 2.99 -1.76
C TRP A 31 9.07 3.68 -0.81
N HIS A 32 10.02 4.43 -1.37
CA HIS A 32 10.88 5.26 -0.53
C HIS A 32 10.04 6.39 0.08
N PRO A 33 10.20 6.73 1.36
CA PRO A 33 9.40 7.78 2.00
C PRO A 33 9.58 9.17 1.36
N GLU A 34 10.77 9.46 0.86
CA GLU A 34 11.10 10.78 0.29
C GLU A 34 10.64 10.93 -1.19
N GLU A 35 10.39 9.82 -1.88
CA GLU A 35 10.12 9.83 -3.32
C GLU A 35 8.68 9.38 -3.62
N PRO A 36 7.97 10.06 -4.55
CA PRO A 36 6.75 9.50 -5.11
C PRO A 36 7.02 8.14 -5.74
N MET A 37 6.13 7.16 -5.53
CA MET A 37 6.20 5.96 -6.35
C MET A 37 5.84 6.31 -7.80
N SER A 38 6.73 5.94 -8.72
CA SER A 38 6.45 5.93 -10.15
C SER A 38 6.02 4.54 -10.60
N GLY A 39 4.85 4.45 -11.22
CA GLY A 39 4.32 3.25 -11.84
C GLY A 39 4.93 2.91 -13.21
N GLY A 40 5.87 3.71 -13.71
CA GLY A 40 6.40 3.60 -15.08
C GLY A 40 5.45 4.15 -16.14
N ASN A 41 5.73 3.88 -17.42
CA ASN A 41 4.87 4.30 -18.53
C ASN A 41 3.56 3.50 -18.51
N LEU A 42 2.46 4.17 -18.17
CA LEU A 42 1.12 3.58 -18.18
C LEU A 42 0.66 3.34 -19.62
N SER A 43 0.59 2.08 -20.04
CA SER A 43 -0.14 1.68 -21.24
C SER A 43 -1.54 1.18 -20.86
N ARG A 44 -2.53 1.38 -21.74
CA ARG A 44 -3.95 1.06 -21.49
C ARG A 44 -4.21 -0.43 -21.19
N GLY A 45 -3.31 -1.33 -21.58
CA GLY A 45 -3.36 -2.77 -21.28
C GLY A 45 -2.32 -3.26 -20.28
N GLY A 46 -1.51 -2.36 -19.71
CA GLY A 46 -0.42 -2.72 -18.79
C GLY A 46 -0.89 -2.83 -17.34
N HIS A 47 -0.27 -3.75 -16.59
CA HIS A 47 -0.39 -3.83 -15.12
C HIS A 47 0.58 -2.89 -14.39
N ALA A 48 1.36 -2.11 -15.12
CA ALA A 48 2.22 -1.04 -14.60
C ALA A 48 1.35 0.06 -13.96
N GLY A 49 1.86 0.80 -12.97
CA GLY A 49 1.09 1.84 -12.29
C GLY A 49 0.96 1.68 -10.78
N VAL A 50 0.67 2.80 -10.13
CA VAL A 50 0.25 2.86 -8.73
C VAL A 50 -1.26 2.64 -8.69
N PHE A 51 -1.71 1.52 -8.10
CA PHE A 51 -3.14 1.22 -7.98
C PHE A 51 -3.70 1.63 -6.62
N ALA A 52 -4.92 2.13 -6.56
CA ALA A 52 -5.62 2.35 -5.30
C ALA A 52 -7.11 2.04 -5.46
N LEU A 53 -7.74 1.55 -4.42
CA LEU A 53 -9.16 1.25 -4.37
C LEU A 53 -9.96 2.52 -4.08
N LYS A 54 -11.20 2.57 -4.59
CA LYS A 54 -12.06 3.76 -4.41
C LYS A 54 -12.49 3.96 -2.95
N THR A 55 -12.63 2.89 -2.19
CA THR A 55 -13.14 2.94 -0.81
C THR A 55 -12.34 2.03 0.12
N LYS A 56 -12.39 2.35 1.42
CA LYS A 56 -11.82 1.52 2.48
C LYS A 56 -12.52 0.15 2.57
N ASP A 57 -13.81 0.09 2.28
CA ASP A 57 -14.56 -1.16 2.31
C ASP A 57 -14.06 -2.16 1.27
N LEU A 58 -13.66 -1.68 0.09
CA LEU A 58 -13.02 -2.55 -0.90
C LEU A 58 -11.70 -3.12 -0.37
N VAL A 59 -10.87 -2.32 0.31
CA VAL A 59 -9.65 -2.81 0.98
C VAL A 59 -10.03 -3.89 1.99
N ASN A 60 -11.04 -3.63 2.83
CA ASN A 60 -11.51 -4.58 3.83
C ASN A 60 -12.05 -5.87 3.21
N SER A 61 -12.79 -5.81 2.10
CA SER A 61 -13.29 -7.00 1.42
C SER A 61 -12.16 -7.86 0.87
N PHE A 62 -11.11 -7.25 0.29
CA PHE A 62 -9.91 -7.97 -0.13
C PHE A 62 -9.21 -8.63 1.06
N LEU A 63 -9.04 -7.87 2.15
CA LEU A 63 -8.36 -8.36 3.34
C LEU A 63 -9.21 -9.28 4.20
N ALA A 64 -10.54 -9.35 4.04
CA ALA A 64 -11.41 -10.26 4.78
C ALA A 64 -11.20 -11.73 4.35
N SER A 65 -10.76 -11.96 3.12
CA SER A 65 -10.48 -13.30 2.59
C SER A 65 -9.25 -13.92 3.27
N ALA A 66 -9.47 -14.96 4.08
CA ALA A 66 -8.39 -15.69 4.74
C ALA A 66 -7.45 -16.35 3.72
N SER A 67 -7.97 -16.84 2.60
CA SER A 67 -7.14 -17.40 1.53
C SER A 67 -6.24 -16.35 0.89
N ALA A 68 -6.76 -15.14 0.63
CA ALA A 68 -5.97 -14.04 0.08
C ALA A 68 -4.87 -13.60 1.06
N ARG A 69 -5.18 -13.46 2.36
CA ARG A 69 -4.18 -13.13 3.37
C ARG A 69 -3.10 -14.21 3.50
N ARG A 70 -3.49 -15.49 3.52
CA ARG A 70 -2.55 -16.62 3.57
C ARG A 70 -1.64 -16.66 2.35
N GLU A 71 -2.19 -16.47 1.16
CA GLU A 71 -1.41 -16.42 -0.07
C GLU A 71 -0.40 -15.27 -0.05
N LEU A 72 -0.84 -14.09 0.37
CA LEU A 72 0.02 -12.92 0.53
C LEU A 72 1.14 -13.20 1.56
N ALA A 73 0.80 -13.71 2.74
CA ALA A 73 1.78 -14.05 3.77
C ALA A 73 2.79 -15.08 3.27
N ARG A 74 2.34 -16.12 2.55
CA ARG A 74 3.22 -17.13 1.94
C ARG A 74 4.17 -16.51 0.92
N MET A 75 3.66 -15.64 0.03
CA MET A 75 4.47 -14.96 -0.98
C MET A 75 5.60 -14.16 -0.32
N TRP A 76 5.29 -13.43 0.75
CA TRP A 76 6.25 -12.54 1.42
C TRP A 76 7.14 -13.20 2.46
N ARG A 77 6.84 -14.43 2.90
CA ARG A 77 7.75 -15.25 3.71
C ARG A 77 8.87 -15.90 2.89
N SER A 78 8.60 -16.24 1.64
CA SER A 78 9.55 -16.89 0.74
C SER A 78 9.69 -16.11 -0.57
N PRO A 79 10.27 -14.89 -0.53
CA PRO A 79 10.42 -14.07 -1.72
C PRO A 79 11.38 -14.75 -2.72
N PRO A 80 10.97 -14.98 -3.98
CA PRO A 80 11.77 -15.78 -4.91
C PRO A 80 13.08 -15.11 -5.39
N LEU A 81 13.32 -13.83 -5.11
CA LEU A 81 14.41 -13.04 -5.75
C LEU A 81 15.04 -11.92 -4.88
N LEU A 82 15.01 -12.01 -3.54
CA LEU A 82 15.68 -11.00 -2.67
C LEU A 82 16.98 -11.57 -2.05
N PRO A 83 18.07 -10.77 -1.94
CA PRO A 83 19.29 -11.21 -1.28
C PRO A 83 19.04 -11.53 0.20
N SER A 84 19.64 -12.62 0.66
CA SER A 84 19.26 -13.43 1.83
C SER A 84 19.60 -12.87 3.22
N ALA A 85 20.13 -11.65 3.35
CA ALA A 85 20.72 -11.22 4.63
C ALA A 85 19.88 -10.23 5.47
N ASP A 86 19.19 -9.24 4.86
CA ASP A 86 18.62 -8.11 5.64
C ASP A 86 17.09 -7.94 5.56
N GLN A 87 16.37 -8.80 4.82
CA GLN A 87 14.91 -8.66 4.61
C GLN A 87 14.16 -9.94 4.97
N ARG A 88 14.14 -10.29 6.26
CA ARG A 88 13.40 -11.44 6.77
C ARG A 88 11.88 -11.14 6.84
N SER A 89 11.17 -11.41 5.76
CA SER A 89 9.69 -11.53 5.72
C SER A 89 8.91 -10.22 5.90
N ALA A 90 7.73 -10.16 5.28
CA ALA A 90 6.71 -9.19 5.67
C ALA A 90 6.43 -9.29 7.16
N VAL A 91 6.43 -8.15 7.84
CA VAL A 91 6.14 -8.06 9.28
C VAL A 91 4.66 -7.81 9.50
N ALA A 92 4.04 -7.05 8.60
CA ALA A 92 2.67 -6.60 8.74
C ALA A 92 2.10 -6.13 7.40
N LEU A 93 0.80 -5.84 7.42
CA LEU A 93 0.18 -4.95 6.44
C LEU A 93 -0.09 -3.59 7.07
N ALA A 94 0.09 -2.54 6.29
CA ALA A 94 -0.38 -1.21 6.60
C ALA A 94 -1.59 -0.89 5.72
N ILE A 95 -2.59 -0.20 6.25
CA ILE A 95 -3.75 0.30 5.48
C ILE A 95 -3.79 1.81 5.62
N GLY A 96 -4.11 2.50 4.53
CA GLY A 96 -4.27 3.94 4.56
C GLY A 96 -4.71 4.52 3.24
N THR A 97 -4.35 5.77 3.01
CA THR A 97 -4.69 6.49 1.78
C THR A 97 -3.46 6.95 1.03
N ILE A 98 -3.64 7.13 -0.26
CA ILE A 98 -2.61 7.55 -1.20
C ILE A 98 -3.14 8.69 -2.06
N SER A 99 -2.32 9.72 -2.21
CA SER A 99 -2.46 10.77 -3.22
C SER A 99 -1.89 10.28 -4.55
N MET A 100 -2.65 10.41 -5.63
CA MET A 100 -2.31 9.92 -6.98
C MET A 100 -2.40 11.04 -8.01
N TRP A 101 -1.47 11.09 -8.95
CA TRP A 101 -1.44 12.11 -9.99
C TRP A 101 -0.72 11.65 -11.27
N GLY A 102 -0.64 12.56 -12.26
CA GLY A 102 -0.11 12.29 -13.59
C GLY A 102 -1.19 11.74 -14.51
N THR A 103 -0.85 10.74 -15.32
CA THR A 103 -1.88 10.00 -16.08
C THR A 103 -2.64 9.07 -15.14
N ILE A 104 -3.98 9.14 -15.14
CA ILE A 104 -4.84 8.29 -14.31
C ILE A 104 -5.84 7.53 -15.20
N TRP A 105 -5.95 6.22 -14.94
CA TRP A 105 -6.97 5.34 -15.49
C TRP A 105 -7.92 4.93 -14.39
N GLU A 106 -9.19 5.21 -14.58
CA GLU A 106 -10.24 4.72 -13.70
C GLU A 106 -10.64 3.28 -14.09
N HIS A 107 -10.76 2.44 -13.08
CA HIS A 107 -11.32 1.10 -13.14
C HIS A 107 -12.61 1.06 -12.31
N GLU A 108 -13.38 -0.02 -12.42
CA GLU A 108 -14.60 -0.20 -11.65
C GLU A 108 -14.35 -0.07 -10.13
N SER A 109 -13.35 -0.79 -9.62
CA SER A 109 -13.02 -0.86 -8.19
C SER A 109 -11.96 0.13 -7.70
N GLY A 110 -11.30 0.85 -8.61
CA GLY A 110 -10.12 1.63 -8.24
C GLY A 110 -9.59 2.54 -9.33
N PHE A 111 -8.41 3.09 -9.07
CA PHE A 111 -7.67 3.95 -9.97
C PHE A 111 -6.27 3.40 -10.16
N ARG A 112 -5.70 3.68 -11.33
CA ARG A 112 -4.31 3.38 -11.66
C ARG A 112 -3.64 4.64 -12.15
N ALA A 113 -2.65 5.11 -11.41
CA ALA A 113 -1.97 6.37 -11.66
C ALA A 113 -0.49 6.19 -11.98
N GLN A 114 0.06 7.18 -12.68
CA GLN A 114 1.49 7.23 -13.02
C GLN A 114 2.32 7.43 -11.76
N PHE A 115 1.86 8.31 -10.88
CA PHE A 115 2.53 8.63 -9.63
C PHE A 115 1.61 8.48 -8.44
N GLY A 116 2.20 8.23 -7.28
CA GLY A 116 1.49 8.41 -6.02
C GLY A 116 2.41 8.50 -4.82
N ARG A 117 1.87 9.04 -3.72
CA ARG A 117 2.56 9.23 -2.44
C ARG A 117 1.62 8.89 -1.29
N VAL A 118 2.14 8.22 -0.27
CA VAL A 118 1.40 7.92 0.96
C VAL A 118 0.85 9.21 1.55
N ARG A 119 -0.45 9.25 1.80
CA ARG A 119 -1.13 10.39 2.41
C ARG A 119 -1.45 10.13 3.87
N THR A 120 -1.93 8.93 4.19
CA THR A 120 -2.19 8.49 5.57
C THR A 120 -1.80 7.04 5.76
N ILE A 121 -1.48 6.69 7.00
CA ILE A 121 -1.37 5.31 7.44
C ILE A 121 -2.27 5.17 8.66
N ASP A 122 -3.35 4.42 8.51
CA ASP A 122 -4.46 4.37 9.45
C ASP A 122 -4.37 3.15 10.35
N GLU A 123 -3.96 2.00 9.80
CA GLU A 123 -4.01 0.72 10.51
C GLU A 123 -2.80 -0.15 10.23
N TRP A 124 -2.53 -1.03 11.18
CA TRP A 124 -1.47 -2.02 11.16
C TRP A 124 -2.05 -3.41 11.43
N LEU A 125 -1.81 -4.36 10.53
CA LEU A 125 -2.26 -5.73 10.65
C LEU A 125 -1.05 -6.64 10.83
N ALA A 126 -0.92 -7.25 12.00
CA ALA A 126 0.15 -8.17 12.38
C ALA A 126 -0.36 -9.62 12.48
N GLY A 127 0.54 -10.54 12.80
CA GLY A 127 0.24 -11.96 12.91
C GLY A 127 0.61 -12.74 11.64
N ASP A 128 0.52 -14.05 11.72
CA ASP A 128 0.99 -14.96 10.69
C ASP A 128 0.19 -14.86 9.38
N GLU A 129 -1.07 -14.46 9.47
CA GLU A 129 -1.95 -14.23 8.33
C GLU A 129 -2.58 -12.84 8.42
N PHE A 130 -1.89 -11.88 9.06
CA PHE A 130 -2.30 -10.49 9.22
C PHE A 130 -3.67 -10.33 9.89
N GLU A 131 -4.00 -11.21 10.83
CA GLU A 131 -5.29 -11.26 11.52
C GLU A 131 -5.43 -10.24 12.65
N GLN A 132 -4.31 -9.73 13.18
CA GLN A 132 -4.29 -8.85 14.35
C GLN A 132 -4.28 -7.39 13.92
N ARG A 133 -5.44 -6.74 13.94
CA ARG A 133 -5.62 -5.34 13.52
C ARG A 133 -5.41 -4.37 14.68
N GLN A 134 -4.63 -3.31 14.42
CA GLN A 134 -4.30 -2.25 15.36
C GLN A 134 -4.45 -0.89 14.67
N THR A 135 -4.98 0.11 15.38
CA THR A 135 -5.11 1.51 14.91
C THR A 135 -4.10 2.44 15.58
N GLU A 136 -3.43 1.95 16.62
CA GLU A 136 -2.45 2.64 17.45
C GLU A 136 -1.28 1.70 17.77
N GLY A 137 -0.17 2.28 18.25
CA GLY A 137 1.01 1.53 18.66
C GLY A 137 2.31 2.12 18.14
N VAL A 138 3.42 1.78 18.81
CA VAL A 138 4.75 2.37 18.53
C VAL A 138 5.22 2.09 17.11
N LEU A 139 4.98 0.87 16.58
CA LEU A 139 5.39 0.51 15.22
C LEU A 139 4.63 1.28 14.14
N LEU A 140 3.31 1.43 14.32
CA LEU A 140 2.46 2.20 13.43
C LEU A 140 2.82 3.70 13.47
N GLN A 141 3.09 4.23 14.67
CA GLN A 141 3.53 5.61 14.85
C GLN A 141 4.89 5.86 14.18
N ARG A 142 5.85 4.96 14.36
CA ARG A 142 7.16 5.04 13.70
C ARG A 142 7.02 4.99 12.18
N LEU A 143 6.13 4.14 11.66
CA LEU A 143 5.89 4.05 10.22
C LEU A 143 5.30 5.36 9.68
N ARG A 144 4.36 5.98 10.41
CA ARG A 144 3.81 7.30 10.08
C ARG A 144 4.90 8.37 10.01
N GLU A 145 5.79 8.40 11.00
CA GLU A 145 6.94 9.31 11.05
C GLU A 145 7.89 9.11 9.87
N THR A 146 8.23 7.84 9.56
CA THR A 146 9.07 7.51 8.40
C THR A 146 8.51 8.07 7.10
N TYR A 147 7.19 7.98 6.89
CA TYR A 147 6.53 8.48 5.67
C TYR A 147 6.06 9.94 5.76
N GLY A 148 6.35 10.63 6.86
CA GLY A 148 5.93 12.03 7.06
C GLY A 148 4.41 12.22 6.98
N CYS A 149 3.63 11.25 7.46
CA CYS A 149 2.17 11.24 7.34
C CYS A 149 1.49 11.02 8.70
N ALA A 150 0.19 11.29 8.77
CA ALA A 150 -0.63 11.07 9.96
C ALA A 150 -1.73 10.03 9.72
N SER A 151 -2.59 9.78 10.71
CA SER A 151 -3.84 9.06 10.49
C SER A 151 -4.88 9.98 9.83
N SER A 152 -5.81 9.40 9.08
CA SER A 152 -6.94 10.10 8.47
C SER A 152 -7.86 10.76 9.49
N GLN A 153 -7.92 10.26 10.72
CA GLN A 153 -8.66 10.89 11.81
C GLN A 153 -8.06 12.24 12.22
N VAL A 154 -6.73 12.37 12.17
CA VAL A 154 -6.01 13.61 12.50
C VAL A 154 -5.99 14.59 11.32
N VAL A 155 -5.96 14.08 10.09
CA VAL A 155 -5.97 14.95 8.89
C VAL A 155 -7.34 15.59 8.65
N ASN A 156 -8.42 14.97 9.14
CA ASN A 156 -9.80 15.46 8.97
C ASN A 156 -10.40 16.12 10.22
N SER A 157 -9.62 16.28 11.31
CA SER A 157 -10.00 17.00 12.54
C SER A 157 -9.58 18.45 12.48
#